data_AF-A0A941T1H2-F1
#
_entry.id   AF-A0A941T1H2-F1
#
_cell.length_a   1.000
_cell.length_b   1.000
_cell.length_c   1.000
_cell.angle_alpha   90.00
_cell.angle_beta   90.00
_cell.angle_gamma   90.00
#
_symmetry.space_group_name_H-M   'P 1'
#
loop_
_entity.id
_entity.type
_entity.pdbx_description
1 polymer ?
#
loop_
_entity_poly.entity_id
_entity_poly.type
_entity_poly.pdbx_seq_one_letter_code
_entity_poly.pdbx_strand_id
1 'polypeptide(L)'
;MNSALDWQQAQDFVAFIAEQIGRIPAAAWVGIVGAAVVAWWANRGQTERLRLQLEAERDRLTEQLDHDSSKLGIELAEAATEKALERTHSMRREVYFAVASQLARTHARFAQLPMMESVPPGLADELFLELGRIELVGDSRSRPIAQAVAQAYRDAGRVVIGAHLPVAQASLELEGSERACRNVAEDLEEIGRRLSNIRGQQLGGIVNPEGLDELPALTQQRTELRERQDSLHAARSKALATLGQAREQAQKQIASALGECTLQATKLSAAMRRDLGFDEQQQGSGGDDAAQAYVQPL
;
A
#
# COMPACT_ATOMS: atom_id res chain seq x y z
N MET A 1 -36.59 61.74 31.86
CA MET A 1 -36.98 63.08 32.36
C MET A 1 -38.32 63.50 31.73
N ASN A 2 -39.42 62.78 32.00
CA ASN A 2 -40.76 63.11 31.47
C ASN A 2 -41.85 63.17 32.57
N SER A 3 -41.49 63.10 33.84
CA SER A 3 -42.44 62.87 34.95
C SER A 3 -43.18 64.11 35.46
N ALA A 4 -42.87 65.31 34.97
CA ALA A 4 -43.54 66.55 35.40
C ALA A 4 -44.80 66.88 34.57
N LEU A 5 -44.88 66.42 33.31
CA LEU A 5 -46.07 66.64 32.47
C LEU A 5 -47.23 65.69 32.82
N ASP A 6 -46.94 64.50 33.36
CA ASP A 6 -47.95 63.50 33.72
C ASP A 6 -48.77 63.88 34.95
N TRP A 7 -48.17 64.57 35.94
CA TRP A 7 -48.88 64.91 37.18
C TRP A 7 -49.90 66.04 36.98
N GLN A 8 -49.61 66.96 36.06
CA GLN A 8 -50.50 68.08 35.76
C GLN A 8 -51.66 67.64 34.85
N GLN A 9 -51.40 66.77 33.86
CA GLN A 9 -52.45 66.11 33.10
C GLN A 9 -53.33 65.19 33.96
N ALA A 10 -52.75 64.48 34.93
CA ALA A 10 -53.52 63.67 35.87
C ALA A 10 -54.39 64.54 36.80
N GLN A 11 -53.89 65.69 37.27
CA GLN A 11 -54.68 66.62 38.09
C GLN A 11 -55.80 67.29 37.30
N ASP A 12 -55.55 67.70 36.05
CA ASP A 12 -56.58 68.27 35.17
C ASP A 12 -57.64 67.23 34.79
N PHE A 13 -57.23 65.96 34.60
CA PHE A 13 -58.17 64.86 34.36
C PHE A 13 -59.01 64.55 35.60
N VAL A 14 -58.43 64.56 36.80
CA VAL A 14 -59.16 64.35 38.06
C VAL A 14 -60.12 65.51 38.36
N ALA A 15 -59.73 66.76 38.08
CA ALA A 15 -60.60 67.93 38.22
C ALA A 15 -61.78 67.90 37.22
N PHE A 16 -61.51 67.51 35.97
CA PHE A 16 -62.53 67.30 34.94
C PHE A 16 -63.50 66.16 35.30
N ILE A 17 -62.99 65.06 35.84
CA ILE A 17 -63.80 63.94 36.34
C ILE A 17 -64.65 64.40 37.53
N ALA A 18 -64.12 65.19 38.47
CA ALA A 18 -64.86 65.72 39.62
C ALA A 18 -65.99 66.68 39.22
N GLU A 19 -65.79 67.50 38.18
CA GLU A 19 -66.81 68.41 37.65
C GLU A 19 -67.92 67.67 36.87
N GLN A 20 -67.60 66.53 36.25
CA GLN A 20 -68.57 65.68 35.55
C GLN A 20 -69.34 64.73 36.47
N ILE A 21 -68.76 64.28 37.59
CA ILE A 21 -69.41 63.38 38.56
C ILE A 21 -70.67 64.03 39.21
N GLY A 22 -70.72 65.35 39.34
CA GLY A 22 -71.86 66.06 39.91
C GLY A 22 -73.12 66.17 39.02
N ARG A 23 -73.03 65.80 37.73
CA ARG A 23 -74.12 66.01 36.75
C ARG A 23 -74.72 64.74 36.14
N ILE A 24 -74.23 63.55 36.50
CA ILE A 24 -74.69 62.28 35.94
C ILE A 24 -75.60 61.55 36.94
N PRO A 25 -76.85 61.16 36.58
CA PRO A 25 -77.72 60.38 37.46
C PRO A 25 -77.07 59.05 37.85
N ALA A 26 -77.19 58.64 39.12
CA ALA A 26 -76.56 57.43 39.68
C ALA A 26 -76.80 56.13 38.86
N ALA A 27 -77.88 56.07 38.08
CA ALA A 27 -78.19 54.94 37.20
C ALA A 27 -77.18 54.73 36.06
N ALA A 28 -76.57 55.80 35.53
CA ALA A 28 -75.58 55.69 34.44
C ALA A 28 -74.23 55.14 34.94
N TRP A 29 -73.89 55.37 36.21
CA TRP A 29 -72.70 54.80 36.85
C TRP A 29 -72.77 53.27 36.97
N VAL A 30 -73.95 52.73 37.26
CA VAL A 30 -74.17 51.28 37.34
C VAL A 30 -73.96 50.61 35.97
N GLY A 31 -74.38 51.27 34.88
CA GLY A 31 -74.15 50.77 33.52
C GLY A 31 -72.68 50.77 33.10
N ILE A 32 -71.93 51.83 33.43
CA ILE A 32 -70.50 51.95 33.07
C ILE A 32 -69.64 50.99 33.90
N VAL A 33 -69.87 50.90 35.21
CA VAL A 33 -69.14 49.96 36.09
C VAL A 33 -69.52 48.52 35.76
N GLY A 34 -70.80 48.23 35.49
CA GLY A 34 -71.26 46.92 35.04
C GLY A 34 -70.60 46.48 33.73
N ALA A 35 -70.53 47.37 32.73
CA ALA A 35 -69.88 47.09 31.45
C ALA A 35 -68.36 46.88 31.61
N ALA A 36 -67.69 47.66 32.47
CA ALA A 36 -66.26 47.49 32.74
C ALA A 36 -65.95 46.18 33.47
N VAL A 37 -66.79 45.75 34.42
CA VAL A 37 -66.64 44.47 35.13
C VAL A 37 -66.91 43.30 34.19
N VAL A 38 -67.93 43.38 33.33
CA VAL A 38 -68.23 42.34 32.32
C VAL A 38 -67.11 42.26 31.28
N ALA A 39 -66.58 43.40 30.81
CA ALA A 39 -65.44 43.43 29.90
C ALA A 39 -64.16 42.86 30.56
N TRP A 40 -63.91 43.17 31.84
CA TRP A 40 -62.80 42.60 32.60
C TRP A 40 -62.94 41.09 32.83
N TRP A 41 -64.14 40.60 33.15
CA TRP A 41 -64.43 39.17 33.27
C TRP A 41 -64.29 38.42 31.94
N ALA A 42 -64.77 39.01 30.84
CA ALA A 42 -64.64 38.44 29.50
C ALA A 42 -63.16 38.36 29.06
N ASN A 43 -62.35 39.38 29.39
CA ASN A 43 -60.93 39.42 29.05
C ASN A 43 -60.08 38.45 29.92
N ARG A 44 -60.49 38.21 31.16
CA ARG A 44 -59.87 37.20 32.05
C ARG A 44 -60.13 35.76 31.57
N GLY A 45 -61.36 35.48 31.13
CA GLY A 45 -61.72 34.17 30.58
C GLY A 45 -61.06 33.88 29.21
N GLN A 46 -60.76 34.90 28.41
CA GLN A 46 -60.02 34.74 27.15
C GLN A 46 -58.51 34.56 27.35
N THR A 47 -57.92 35.22 28.33
CA THR A 47 -56.48 35.10 28.64
C THR A 47 -56.11 33.75 29.26
N GLU A 48 -56.99 33.13 30.05
CA GLU A 48 -56.78 31.75 30.54
C GLU A 48 -56.89 30.70 29.43
N ARG A 49 -57.83 30.86 28.50
CA ARG A 49 -57.96 29.98 27.33
C ARG A 49 -56.78 30.10 26.37
N LEU A 50 -56.27 31.31 26.14
CA LEU A 50 -55.06 31.55 25.35
C LEU A 50 -53.80 30.98 26.03
N ARG A 51 -53.71 31.06 27.36
CA ARG A 51 -52.61 30.41 28.11
C ARG A 51 -52.63 28.89 28.00
N LEU A 52 -53.80 28.27 28.16
CA LEU A 52 -53.93 26.82 28.00
C LEU A 52 -53.66 26.35 26.56
N GLN A 53 -54.01 27.17 25.55
CA GLN A 53 -53.67 26.90 24.16
C GLN A 53 -52.17 27.06 23.90
N LEU A 54 -51.54 28.10 24.43
CA LEU A 54 -50.09 28.31 24.31
C LEU A 54 -49.27 27.24 25.05
N GLU A 55 -49.72 26.75 26.19
CA GLU A 55 -49.07 25.65 26.92
C GLU A 55 -49.21 24.32 26.16
N ALA A 56 -50.40 24.02 25.62
CA ALA A 56 -50.61 22.83 24.80
C ALA A 56 -49.85 22.87 23.45
N GLU A 57 -49.72 24.06 22.85
CA GLU A 57 -48.89 24.26 21.65
C GLU A 57 -47.40 24.18 21.98
N ARG A 58 -46.96 24.72 23.11
CA ARG A 58 -45.57 24.60 23.59
C ARG A 58 -45.21 23.13 23.81
N ASP A 59 -46.07 22.37 24.48
CA ASP A 59 -45.79 20.97 24.80
C ASP A 59 -45.77 20.10 23.53
N ARG A 60 -46.68 20.35 22.57
CA ARG A 60 -46.61 19.72 21.23
C ARG A 60 -45.35 20.09 20.46
N LEU A 61 -44.93 21.35 20.50
CA LEU A 61 -43.71 21.80 19.82
C LEU A 61 -42.45 21.20 20.46
N THR A 62 -42.39 21.08 21.79
CA THR A 62 -41.27 20.42 22.47
C THR A 62 -41.22 18.92 22.15
N GLU A 63 -42.38 18.26 22.11
CA GLU A 63 -42.45 16.83 21.78
C GLU A 63 -42.06 16.57 20.31
N GLN A 64 -42.45 17.45 19.38
CA GLN A 64 -42.01 17.40 17.99
C GLN A 64 -40.50 17.66 17.85
N LEU A 65 -39.95 18.66 18.55
CA LEU A 65 -38.52 18.95 18.56
C LEU A 65 -37.69 17.80 19.12
N ASP A 66 -38.16 17.16 20.19
CA ASP A 66 -37.50 16.00 20.78
C ASP A 66 -37.52 14.81 19.80
N HIS A 67 -38.65 14.56 19.14
CA HIS A 67 -38.77 13.50 18.14
C HIS A 67 -37.88 13.75 16.91
N ASP A 68 -37.87 14.98 16.39
CA ASP A 68 -37.04 15.38 15.26
C ASP A 68 -35.55 15.35 15.60
N SER A 69 -35.17 15.77 16.81
CA SER A 69 -33.77 15.68 17.29
C SER A 69 -33.32 14.23 17.43
N SER A 70 -34.18 13.35 17.93
CA SER A 70 -33.89 11.92 18.05
C SER A 70 -33.73 11.27 16.67
N LYS A 71 -34.58 11.63 15.71
CA LYS A 71 -34.51 11.12 14.35
C LYS A 71 -33.24 11.59 13.63
N LEU A 72 -32.91 12.88 13.74
CA LEU A 72 -31.66 13.44 13.23
C LEU A 72 -30.43 12.80 13.88
N GLY A 73 -30.49 12.49 15.18
CA GLY A 73 -29.41 11.79 15.89
C GLY A 73 -29.14 10.40 15.32
N ILE A 74 -30.19 9.65 14.98
CA ILE A 74 -30.08 8.33 14.35
C ILE A 74 -29.54 8.47 12.93
N GLU A 75 -30.08 9.38 12.12
CA GLU A 75 -29.63 9.61 10.73
C GLU A 75 -28.15 10.06 10.67
N LEU A 76 -27.72 10.92 11.60
CA LEU A 76 -26.32 11.34 11.71
C LEU A 76 -25.41 10.19 12.15
N ALA A 77 -25.87 9.32 13.05
CA ALA A 77 -25.13 8.14 13.46
C ALA A 77 -24.98 7.15 12.30
N GLU A 78 -26.06 6.89 11.57
CA GLU A 78 -26.05 6.05 10.35
C GLU A 78 -25.11 6.63 9.29
N ALA A 79 -25.24 7.92 8.96
CA ALA A 79 -24.36 8.59 8.00
C ALA A 79 -22.88 8.61 8.44
N ALA A 80 -22.62 8.74 9.75
CA ALA A 80 -21.26 8.65 10.28
C ALA A 80 -20.70 7.23 10.15
N THR A 81 -21.50 6.20 10.40
CA THR A 81 -21.09 4.80 10.20
C THR A 81 -20.86 4.47 8.73
N GLU A 82 -21.74 4.91 7.83
CA GLU A 82 -21.60 4.71 6.39
C GLU A 82 -20.33 5.39 5.86
N LYS A 83 -20.08 6.65 6.23
CA LYS A 83 -18.86 7.37 5.86
C LYS A 83 -17.59 6.72 6.44
N ALA A 84 -17.66 6.15 7.64
CA ALA A 84 -16.54 5.40 8.23
C ALA A 84 -16.26 4.11 7.46
N LEU A 85 -17.31 3.40 7.01
CA LEU A 85 -17.20 2.22 6.16
C LEU A 85 -16.61 2.58 4.80
N GLU A 86 -17.08 3.63 4.14
CA GLU A 86 -16.53 4.13 2.87
C GLU A 86 -15.04 4.45 2.96
N ARG A 87 -14.63 5.18 4.01
CA ARG A 87 -13.22 5.49 4.27
C ARG A 87 -12.39 4.23 4.46
N THR A 88 -12.89 3.27 5.24
CA THR A 88 -12.20 2.00 5.48
C THR A 88 -12.06 1.19 4.19
N HIS A 89 -13.11 1.14 3.38
CA HIS A 89 -13.09 0.45 2.08
C HIS A 89 -12.13 1.13 1.10
N SER A 90 -12.09 2.47 1.05
CA SER A 90 -11.13 3.22 0.23
C SER A 90 -9.68 2.95 0.66
N MET A 91 -9.39 3.04 1.97
CA MET A 91 -8.06 2.74 2.52
C MET A 91 -7.63 1.30 2.21
N ARG A 92 -8.55 0.34 2.37
CA ARG A 92 -8.30 -1.07 2.04
C ARG A 92 -7.96 -1.24 0.57
N ARG A 93 -8.72 -0.61 -0.33
CA ARG A 93 -8.45 -0.65 -1.77
C ARG A 93 -7.06 -0.11 -2.10
N GLU A 94 -6.68 1.03 -1.54
CA GLU A 94 -5.36 1.63 -1.74
C GLU A 94 -4.22 0.70 -1.29
N VAL A 95 -4.33 0.15 -0.07
CA VAL A 95 -3.34 -0.80 0.46
C VAL A 95 -3.25 -2.05 -0.40
N TYR A 96 -4.38 -2.63 -0.83
CA TYR A 96 -4.37 -3.83 -1.67
C TYR A 96 -3.74 -3.57 -3.05
N PHE A 97 -3.97 -2.41 -3.65
CA PHE A 97 -3.27 -2.02 -4.89
C PHE A 97 -1.77 -1.83 -4.68
N ALA A 98 -1.36 -1.20 -3.58
CA ALA A 98 0.05 -1.03 -3.24
C ALA A 98 0.76 -2.39 -3.06
N VAL A 99 0.12 -3.31 -2.33
CA VAL A 99 0.62 -4.68 -2.12
C VAL A 99 0.69 -5.45 -3.43
N ALA A 100 -0.34 -5.41 -4.27
CA ALA A 100 -0.33 -6.08 -5.57
C ALA A 100 0.80 -5.56 -6.46
N SER A 101 1.02 -4.23 -6.48
CA SER A 101 2.12 -3.61 -7.21
C SER A 101 3.47 -4.09 -6.69
N GLN A 102 3.66 -4.12 -5.36
CA GLN A 102 4.93 -4.57 -4.80
C GLN A 102 5.17 -6.06 -4.92
N LEU A 103 4.12 -6.88 -4.92
CA LEU A 103 4.24 -8.31 -5.20
C LEU A 103 4.79 -8.53 -6.61
N ALA A 104 4.23 -7.86 -7.61
CA ALA A 104 4.70 -7.98 -8.99
C ALA A 104 6.16 -7.52 -9.15
N ARG A 105 6.53 -6.36 -8.56
CA ARG A 105 7.90 -5.84 -8.59
C ARG A 105 8.89 -6.77 -7.89
N THR A 106 8.55 -7.24 -6.70
CA THR A 106 9.39 -8.14 -5.92
C THR A 106 9.55 -9.47 -6.65
N HIS A 107 8.46 -10.04 -7.19
CA HIS A 107 8.52 -11.26 -7.99
C HIS A 107 9.44 -11.11 -9.22
N ALA A 108 9.35 -9.98 -9.93
CA ALA A 108 10.23 -9.69 -11.06
C ALA A 108 11.70 -9.55 -10.63
N ARG A 109 11.98 -8.91 -9.49
CA ARG A 109 13.34 -8.83 -8.92
C ARG A 109 13.89 -10.22 -8.63
N PHE A 110 13.12 -11.09 -7.99
CA PHE A 110 13.54 -12.48 -7.72
C PHE A 110 13.80 -13.28 -8.99
N ALA A 111 12.98 -13.11 -10.02
CA ALA A 111 13.14 -13.83 -11.29
C ALA A 111 14.42 -13.44 -12.05
N GLN A 112 14.97 -12.24 -11.82
CA GLN A 112 16.19 -11.75 -12.45
C GLN A 112 17.48 -12.23 -11.74
N LEU A 113 17.37 -12.70 -10.50
CA LEU A 113 18.53 -13.06 -9.67
C LEU A 113 19.45 -14.14 -10.25
N PRO A 114 18.97 -15.20 -10.92
CA PRO A 114 19.86 -16.19 -11.52
C PRO A 114 20.87 -15.62 -12.52
N MET A 115 20.60 -14.44 -13.07
CA MET A 115 21.47 -13.73 -14.02
C MET A 115 22.43 -12.75 -13.35
N MET A 116 22.27 -12.48 -12.04
CA MET A 116 23.07 -11.52 -11.29
C MET A 116 24.27 -12.18 -10.62
N GLU A 117 25.38 -11.44 -10.51
CA GLU A 117 26.59 -11.90 -9.82
C GLU A 117 26.42 -11.93 -8.29
N SER A 118 25.53 -11.08 -7.75
CA SER A 118 25.26 -10.97 -6.32
C SER A 118 23.80 -10.68 -6.03
N VAL A 119 23.36 -11.03 -4.82
CA VAL A 119 22.00 -10.80 -4.33
C VAL A 119 21.91 -9.38 -3.76
N PRO A 120 21.03 -8.51 -4.30
CA PRO A 120 20.77 -7.18 -3.73
C PRO A 120 20.30 -7.26 -2.26
N PRO A 121 20.80 -6.37 -1.39
CA PRO A 121 20.26 -6.25 -0.04
C PRO A 121 18.79 -5.79 -0.09
N GLY A 122 17.99 -6.23 0.87
CA GLY A 122 16.62 -5.75 1.06
C GLY A 122 15.65 -6.13 -0.06
N LEU A 123 15.86 -7.28 -0.72
CA LEU A 123 15.17 -7.65 -1.95
C LEU A 123 13.63 -7.64 -1.86
N ALA A 124 13.09 -7.86 -0.65
CA ALA A 124 11.67 -7.90 -0.34
C ALA A 124 11.25 -6.92 0.77
N ASP A 125 12.10 -5.99 1.20
CA ASP A 125 11.83 -5.13 2.36
C ASP A 125 10.59 -4.25 2.15
N GLU A 126 10.48 -3.67 0.95
CA GLU A 126 9.31 -2.88 0.56
C GLU A 126 8.04 -3.72 0.56
N LEU A 127 8.12 -4.99 0.12
CA LEU A 127 6.99 -5.91 0.14
C LEU A 127 6.56 -6.23 1.58
N PHE A 128 7.50 -6.47 2.49
CA PHE A 128 7.18 -6.74 3.89
C PHE A 128 6.50 -5.55 4.56
N LEU A 129 6.93 -4.34 4.23
CA LEU A 129 6.29 -3.11 4.71
C LEU A 129 4.84 -3.01 4.22
N GLU A 130 4.59 -3.25 2.93
CA GLU A 130 3.24 -3.22 2.36
C GLU A 130 2.34 -4.35 2.89
N LEU A 131 2.86 -5.57 3.05
CA LEU A 131 2.13 -6.68 3.65
C LEU A 131 1.76 -6.41 5.11
N GLY A 132 2.63 -5.74 5.86
CA GLY A 132 2.32 -5.28 7.22
C GLY A 132 1.13 -4.31 7.28
N ARG A 133 0.89 -3.52 6.22
CA ARG A 133 -0.30 -2.65 6.15
C ARG A 133 -1.59 -3.44 6.01
N ILE A 134 -1.57 -4.65 5.41
CA ILE A 134 -2.76 -5.52 5.39
C ILE A 134 -3.16 -5.96 6.79
N GLU A 135 -2.22 -6.08 7.74
CA GLU A 135 -2.57 -6.39 9.13
C GLU A 135 -3.44 -5.30 9.77
N LEU A 136 -3.32 -4.05 9.29
CA LEU A 136 -4.07 -2.89 9.80
C LEU A 136 -5.46 -2.76 9.16
N VAL A 137 -5.57 -2.95 7.83
CA VAL A 137 -6.81 -2.66 7.08
C VAL A 137 -7.54 -3.89 6.53
N GLY A 138 -6.89 -5.05 6.54
CA GLY A 138 -7.42 -6.29 6.00
C GLY A 138 -8.46 -6.95 6.91
N ASP A 139 -9.28 -7.82 6.34
CA ASP A 139 -10.23 -8.64 7.08
C ASP A 139 -9.59 -9.93 7.60
N SER A 140 -10.35 -10.70 8.40
CA SER A 140 -9.94 -11.99 8.96
C SER A 140 -9.46 -13.01 7.91
N ARG A 141 -9.83 -12.83 6.64
CA ARG A 141 -9.46 -13.70 5.52
C ARG A 141 -8.10 -13.34 4.90
N SER A 142 -7.83 -12.05 4.68
CA SER A 142 -6.62 -11.57 3.98
C SER A 142 -5.40 -11.50 4.90
N ARG A 143 -5.57 -11.16 6.18
CA ARG A 143 -4.47 -11.09 7.16
C ARG A 143 -3.61 -12.36 7.26
N PRO A 144 -4.17 -13.56 7.50
CA PRO A 144 -3.36 -14.78 7.61
C PRO A 144 -2.66 -15.13 6.29
N ILE A 145 -3.27 -14.80 5.15
CA ILE A 145 -2.68 -15.05 3.84
C ILE A 145 -1.53 -14.06 3.57
N ALA A 146 -1.65 -12.81 3.99
CA ALA A 146 -0.55 -11.84 3.89
C ALA A 146 0.68 -12.28 4.69
N GLN A 147 0.48 -12.87 5.88
CA GLN A 147 1.54 -13.49 6.66
C GLN A 147 2.17 -14.70 5.94
N ALA A 148 1.34 -15.55 5.32
CA ALA A 148 1.83 -16.68 4.52
C ALA A 148 2.66 -16.23 3.31
N VAL A 149 2.25 -15.15 2.63
CA VAL A 149 3.02 -14.53 1.55
C VAL A 149 4.35 -13.98 2.08
N ALA A 150 4.34 -13.25 3.19
CA ALA A 150 5.57 -12.74 3.80
C ALA A 150 6.53 -13.88 4.14
N GLN A 151 6.03 -14.99 4.68
CA GLN A 151 6.84 -16.16 5.00
C GLN A 151 7.40 -16.82 3.74
N ALA A 152 6.58 -17.01 2.69
CA ALA A 152 7.04 -17.58 1.42
C ALA A 152 8.18 -16.76 0.80
N TYR A 153 8.08 -15.43 0.81
CA TYR A 153 9.16 -14.56 0.31
C TYR A 153 10.40 -14.55 1.20
N ARG A 154 10.27 -14.71 2.52
CA ARG A 154 11.42 -14.90 3.43
C ARG A 154 12.15 -16.20 3.12
N ASP A 155 11.42 -17.29 2.95
CA ASP A 155 11.99 -18.60 2.66
C ASP A 155 12.62 -18.61 1.26
N ALA A 156 11.98 -17.99 0.27
CA ALA A 156 12.59 -17.77 -1.04
C ALA A 156 13.88 -16.95 -0.97
N GLY A 157 13.92 -15.90 -0.14
CA GLY A 157 15.14 -15.12 0.12
C GLY A 157 16.29 -15.98 0.66
N ARG A 158 16.00 -16.90 1.58
CA ARG A 158 17.01 -17.85 2.11
C ARG A 158 17.50 -18.81 1.03
N VAL A 159 16.59 -19.35 0.22
CA VAL A 159 16.93 -20.24 -0.90
C VAL A 159 17.81 -19.52 -1.90
N VAL A 160 17.48 -18.28 -2.28
CA VAL A 160 18.28 -17.43 -3.16
C VAL A 160 19.70 -17.27 -2.61
N ILE A 161 19.85 -16.87 -1.35
CA ILE A 161 21.17 -16.66 -0.74
C ILE A 161 21.98 -17.96 -0.74
N GLY A 162 21.35 -19.08 -0.38
CA GLY A 162 21.99 -20.39 -0.39
C GLY A 162 22.39 -20.85 -1.79
N ALA A 163 21.55 -20.59 -2.80
CA ALA A 163 21.76 -20.96 -4.19
C ALA A 163 22.87 -20.12 -4.86
N HIS A 164 23.03 -18.86 -4.46
CA HIS A 164 24.08 -17.99 -5.00
C HIS A 164 25.48 -18.30 -4.44
N LEU A 165 25.60 -18.91 -3.26
CA LEU A 165 26.90 -19.19 -2.66
C LEU A 165 27.79 -20.12 -3.51
N PRO A 166 27.30 -21.28 -4.02
CA PRO A 166 28.07 -22.12 -4.94
C PRO A 166 28.41 -21.40 -6.26
N VAL A 167 27.52 -20.55 -6.77
CA VAL A 167 27.75 -19.77 -7.99
C VAL A 167 28.90 -18.77 -7.77
N ALA A 168 28.91 -18.07 -6.64
CA ALA A 168 29.98 -17.15 -6.29
C ALA A 168 31.33 -17.87 -6.13
N GLN A 169 31.35 -19.05 -5.51
CA GLN A 169 32.55 -19.87 -5.39
C GLN A 169 33.09 -20.30 -6.76
N ALA A 170 32.22 -20.83 -7.64
CA ALA A 170 32.61 -21.24 -8.98
C ALA A 170 33.08 -20.05 -9.85
N SER A 171 32.49 -18.87 -9.69
CA SER A 171 32.94 -17.65 -10.35
C SER A 171 34.34 -17.24 -9.92
N LEU A 172 34.64 -17.29 -8.60
CA LEU A 172 35.98 -17.00 -8.08
C LEU A 172 37.04 -17.98 -8.60
N GLU A 173 36.70 -19.27 -8.68
CA GLU A 173 37.57 -20.29 -9.26
C GLU A 173 37.86 -20.02 -10.75
N LEU A 174 36.82 -19.65 -11.51
CA LEU A 174 36.97 -19.27 -12.91
C LEU A 174 37.87 -18.05 -13.07
N GLU A 175 37.64 -16.98 -12.30
CA GLU A 175 38.49 -15.79 -12.32
C GLU A 175 39.95 -16.11 -12.01
N GLY A 176 40.18 -16.96 -11.00
CA GLY A 176 41.53 -17.43 -10.65
C GLY A 176 42.19 -18.15 -11.81
N SER A 177 41.47 -19.05 -12.47
CA SER A 177 41.96 -19.77 -13.65
C SER A 177 42.22 -18.84 -14.84
N GLU A 178 41.37 -17.83 -15.06
CA GLU A 178 41.55 -16.86 -16.14
C GLU A 178 42.74 -15.94 -15.93
N ARG A 179 43.01 -15.54 -14.68
CA ARG A 179 44.24 -14.82 -14.33
C ARG A 179 45.48 -15.69 -14.59
N ALA A 180 45.44 -16.96 -14.17
CA ALA A 180 46.55 -17.88 -14.41
C ALA A 180 46.83 -18.12 -15.91
N CYS A 181 45.78 -18.30 -16.72
CA CYS A 181 45.91 -18.40 -18.19
C CYS A 181 46.54 -17.15 -18.80
N ARG A 182 46.15 -15.96 -18.35
CA ARG A 182 46.70 -14.68 -18.85
C ARG A 182 48.18 -14.55 -18.54
N ASN A 183 48.60 -14.80 -17.30
CA ASN A 183 50.00 -14.70 -16.91
C ASN A 183 50.89 -15.65 -17.74
N VAL A 184 50.47 -16.90 -17.93
CA VAL A 184 51.24 -17.86 -18.75
C VAL A 184 51.27 -17.45 -20.24
N ALA A 185 50.20 -16.86 -20.75
CA ALA A 185 50.18 -16.35 -22.12
C ALA A 185 51.16 -15.17 -22.29
N GLU A 186 51.24 -14.26 -21.31
CA GLU A 186 52.20 -13.16 -21.27
C GLU A 186 53.66 -13.67 -21.20
N ASP A 187 53.94 -14.64 -20.33
CA ASP A 187 55.26 -15.28 -20.21
C ASP A 187 55.68 -15.96 -21.53
N LEU A 188 54.75 -16.67 -22.18
CA LEU A 188 54.99 -17.31 -23.48
C LEU A 188 55.27 -16.30 -24.59
N GLU A 189 54.60 -15.15 -24.57
CA GLU A 189 54.84 -14.07 -25.51
C GLU A 189 56.23 -13.47 -25.31
N GLU A 190 56.63 -13.23 -24.06
CA GLU A 190 57.96 -12.70 -23.74
C GLU A 190 59.08 -13.66 -24.17
N ILE A 191 58.97 -14.96 -23.85
CA ILE A 191 59.95 -15.96 -24.30
C ILE A 191 59.95 -16.05 -25.83
N GLY A 192 58.78 -15.98 -26.47
CA GLY A 192 58.65 -15.92 -27.92
C GLY A 192 59.41 -14.75 -28.53
N ARG A 193 59.29 -13.56 -27.94
CA ARG A 193 60.04 -12.36 -28.34
C ARG A 193 61.55 -12.55 -28.18
N ARG A 194 62.01 -13.07 -27.04
CA ARG A 194 63.44 -13.32 -26.78
C ARG A 194 64.04 -14.32 -27.79
N LEU A 195 63.37 -15.45 -28.02
CA LEU A 195 63.79 -16.45 -29.00
C LEU A 195 63.81 -15.89 -30.44
N SER A 196 62.82 -15.07 -30.80
CA SER A 196 62.76 -14.40 -32.10
C SER A 196 63.95 -13.46 -32.29
N ASN A 197 64.30 -12.67 -31.27
CA ASN A 197 65.44 -11.75 -31.31
C ASN A 197 66.77 -12.49 -31.49
N ILE A 198 67.01 -13.55 -30.72
CA ILE A 198 68.24 -14.36 -30.83
C ILE A 198 68.34 -14.98 -32.23
N ARG A 199 67.24 -15.55 -32.74
CA ARG A 199 67.20 -16.11 -34.10
C ARG A 199 67.42 -15.04 -35.17
N GLY A 200 66.87 -13.84 -34.99
CA GLY A 200 67.09 -12.69 -35.88
C GLY A 200 68.55 -12.25 -35.93
N GLN A 201 69.23 -12.22 -34.78
CA GLN A 201 70.68 -11.94 -34.70
C GLN A 201 71.51 -13.00 -35.43
N GLN A 202 71.20 -14.28 -35.24
CA GLN A 202 71.86 -15.38 -35.95
C GLN A 202 71.70 -15.26 -37.48
N LEU A 203 70.48 -14.99 -37.96
CA LEU A 203 70.20 -14.82 -39.39
C LEU A 203 70.85 -13.56 -39.98
N GLY A 204 71.04 -12.52 -39.16
CA GLY A 204 71.74 -11.29 -39.51
C GLY A 204 73.27 -11.37 -39.44
N GLY A 205 73.84 -12.54 -39.10
CA GLY A 205 75.29 -12.72 -38.97
C GLY A 205 75.92 -12.11 -37.71
N ILE A 206 75.10 -11.67 -36.75
CA ILE A 206 75.56 -11.16 -35.45
C ILE A 206 75.68 -12.35 -34.50
N VAL A 207 76.92 -12.75 -34.17
CA VAL A 207 77.17 -13.83 -33.22
C VAL A 207 77.20 -13.25 -31.81
N ASN A 208 76.09 -13.42 -31.08
CA ASN A 208 76.04 -13.18 -29.64
C ASN A 208 76.22 -14.53 -28.90
N PRO A 209 77.41 -14.83 -28.34
CA PRO A 209 77.69 -16.11 -27.71
C PRO A 209 76.82 -16.36 -26.46
N GLU A 210 76.51 -15.32 -25.68
CA GLU A 210 75.66 -15.43 -24.49
C GLU A 210 74.22 -15.84 -24.86
N GLY A 211 73.65 -15.25 -25.92
CA GLY A 211 72.32 -15.61 -26.40
C GLY A 211 72.24 -17.01 -27.03
N LEU A 212 73.36 -17.54 -27.54
CA LEU A 212 73.47 -18.91 -28.06
C LEU A 212 73.47 -19.95 -26.93
N ASP A 213 74.14 -19.64 -25.82
CA ASP A 213 74.18 -20.51 -24.64
C ASP A 213 72.83 -20.55 -23.88
N GLU A 214 72.05 -19.46 -23.92
CA GLU A 214 70.70 -19.39 -23.32
C GLU A 214 69.60 -20.10 -24.14
N LEU A 215 69.86 -20.40 -25.41
CA LEU A 215 68.86 -20.89 -26.37
C LEU A 215 68.23 -22.25 -25.98
N PRO A 216 68.99 -23.25 -25.49
CA PRO A 216 68.42 -24.50 -24.98
C PRO A 216 67.50 -24.27 -23.77
N ALA A 217 67.91 -23.41 -22.84
CA ALA A 217 67.15 -23.10 -21.63
C ALA A 217 65.82 -22.39 -21.97
N LEU A 218 65.85 -21.39 -22.87
CA LEU A 218 64.64 -20.70 -23.33
C LEU A 218 63.70 -21.62 -24.11
N THR A 219 64.25 -22.57 -24.88
CA THR A 219 63.45 -23.55 -25.61
C THR A 219 62.75 -24.52 -24.67
N GLN A 220 63.46 -25.00 -23.64
CA GLN A 220 62.90 -25.84 -22.59
C GLN A 220 61.83 -25.10 -21.77
N GLN A 221 62.11 -23.86 -21.36
CA GLN A 221 61.15 -23.03 -20.63
C GLN A 221 59.87 -22.78 -21.45
N ARG A 222 60.00 -22.58 -22.77
CA ARG A 222 58.84 -22.48 -23.66
C ARG A 222 58.00 -23.76 -23.72
N THR A 223 58.63 -24.94 -23.75
CA THR A 223 57.89 -26.21 -23.73
C THR A 223 57.17 -26.41 -22.40
N GLU A 224 57.83 -26.13 -21.28
CA GLU A 224 57.22 -26.22 -19.94
C GLU A 224 56.04 -25.26 -19.78
N LEU A 225 56.17 -24.02 -20.26
CA LEU A 225 55.07 -23.05 -20.24
C LEU A 225 53.91 -23.45 -21.15
N ARG A 226 54.15 -24.12 -22.28
CA ARG A 226 53.10 -24.64 -23.15
C ARG A 226 52.33 -25.78 -22.50
N GLU A 227 53.02 -26.74 -21.90
CA GLU A 227 52.37 -27.81 -21.13
C GLU A 227 51.54 -27.23 -19.97
N ARG A 228 52.08 -26.20 -19.30
CA ARG A 228 51.35 -25.46 -18.27
C ARG A 228 50.14 -24.73 -18.86
N GLN A 229 50.27 -24.10 -20.02
CA GLN A 229 49.16 -23.42 -20.71
C GLN A 229 48.02 -24.40 -21.01
N ASP A 230 48.32 -25.58 -21.55
CA ASP A 230 47.33 -26.60 -21.85
C ASP A 230 46.62 -27.09 -20.58
N SER A 231 47.38 -27.32 -19.50
CA SER A 231 46.82 -27.71 -18.20
C SER A 231 45.88 -26.63 -17.61
N LEU A 232 46.22 -25.35 -17.79
CA LEU A 232 45.42 -24.22 -17.34
C LEU A 232 44.18 -24.02 -18.20
N HIS A 233 44.26 -24.25 -19.52
CA HIS A 233 43.09 -24.24 -20.39
C HIS A 233 42.10 -25.36 -20.01
N ALA A 234 42.60 -26.55 -19.68
CA ALA A 234 41.76 -27.63 -19.17
C ALA A 234 41.12 -27.25 -17.81
N ALA A 235 41.87 -26.65 -16.90
CA ALA A 235 41.35 -26.15 -15.62
C ALA A 235 40.27 -25.07 -15.81
N ARG A 236 40.49 -24.12 -16.73
CA ARG A 236 39.52 -23.08 -17.08
C ARG A 236 38.25 -23.67 -17.67
N SER A 237 38.37 -24.62 -18.59
CA SER A 237 37.22 -25.30 -19.18
C SER A 237 36.41 -26.05 -18.12
N LYS A 238 37.09 -26.68 -17.15
CA LYS A 238 36.44 -27.33 -16.01
C LYS A 238 35.72 -26.31 -15.13
N ALA A 239 36.36 -25.20 -14.77
CA ALA A 239 35.75 -24.13 -13.97
C ALA A 239 34.52 -23.51 -14.65
N LEU A 240 34.58 -23.30 -15.98
CA LEU A 240 33.42 -22.86 -16.77
C LEU A 240 32.26 -23.86 -16.70
N ALA A 241 32.54 -25.16 -16.82
CA ALA A 241 31.53 -26.20 -16.71
C ALA A 241 30.90 -26.24 -15.30
N THR A 242 31.72 -26.15 -14.25
CA THR A 242 31.27 -26.08 -12.86
C THR A 242 30.39 -24.85 -12.60
N LEU A 243 30.78 -23.68 -13.11
CA LEU A 243 29.96 -22.47 -13.02
C LEU A 243 28.61 -22.63 -13.74
N GLY A 244 28.62 -23.24 -14.93
CA GLY A 244 27.39 -23.54 -15.68
C GLY A 244 26.44 -24.43 -14.90
N GLN A 245 26.94 -25.52 -14.32
CA GLN A 245 26.16 -26.44 -13.48
C GLN A 245 25.61 -25.76 -12.23
N ALA A 246 26.44 -24.97 -11.53
CA ALA A 246 26.02 -24.21 -10.36
C ALA A 246 24.89 -23.22 -10.68
N ARG A 247 24.99 -22.50 -11.81
CA ARG A 247 23.94 -21.57 -12.27
C ARG A 247 22.66 -22.30 -12.62
N GLU A 248 22.74 -23.43 -13.31
CA GLU A 248 21.55 -24.23 -13.64
C GLU A 248 20.84 -24.74 -12.38
N GLN A 249 21.60 -25.24 -11.40
CA GLN A 249 21.06 -25.71 -10.13
C GLN A 249 20.44 -24.56 -9.32
N ALA A 250 21.12 -23.41 -9.25
CA ALA A 250 20.60 -22.22 -8.60
C ALA A 250 19.29 -21.74 -9.25
N GLN A 251 19.24 -21.71 -10.58
CA GLN A 251 18.02 -21.34 -11.32
C GLN A 251 16.85 -22.28 -11.01
N LYS A 252 17.07 -23.60 -10.96
CA LYS A 252 16.03 -24.57 -10.59
C LYS A 252 15.51 -24.34 -9.17
N GLN A 253 16.41 -24.12 -8.20
CA GLN A 253 16.04 -23.86 -6.82
C GLN A 253 15.26 -22.54 -6.66
N ILE A 254 15.71 -21.47 -7.30
CA ILE A 254 15.06 -20.17 -7.27
C ILE A 254 13.68 -20.24 -7.95
N ALA A 255 13.57 -20.91 -9.11
CA ALA A 255 12.30 -21.09 -9.80
C ALA A 255 11.29 -21.89 -8.95
N SER A 256 11.73 -22.94 -8.26
CA SER A 256 10.89 -23.71 -7.35
C SER A 256 10.40 -22.86 -6.18
N ALA A 257 11.26 -22.06 -5.56
CA ALA A 257 10.89 -21.16 -4.46
C ALA A 257 9.93 -20.06 -4.91
N LEU A 258 10.11 -19.54 -6.13
CA LEU A 258 9.21 -18.56 -6.73
C LEU A 258 7.83 -19.13 -7.05
N GLY A 259 7.75 -20.43 -7.41
CA GLY A 259 6.47 -21.12 -7.61
C GLY A 259 5.58 -21.07 -6.37
N GLU A 260 6.15 -21.30 -5.17
CA GLU A 260 5.41 -21.20 -3.91
C GLU A 260 5.00 -19.74 -3.63
N CYS A 261 5.87 -18.77 -3.91
CA CYS A 261 5.54 -17.35 -3.77
C CYS A 261 4.35 -16.96 -4.65
N THR A 262 4.32 -17.41 -5.90
CA THR A 262 3.20 -17.16 -6.83
C THR A 262 1.91 -17.79 -6.33
N LEU A 263 1.96 -19.02 -5.80
CA LEU A 263 0.80 -19.69 -5.21
C LEU A 263 0.23 -18.88 -4.04
N GLN A 264 1.07 -18.36 -3.15
CA GLN A 264 0.58 -17.54 -2.03
C GLN A 264 0.10 -16.16 -2.50
N ALA A 265 0.78 -15.54 -3.47
CA ALA A 265 0.38 -14.25 -4.04
C ALA A 265 -0.98 -14.31 -4.76
N THR A 266 -1.26 -15.42 -5.45
CA THR A 266 -2.56 -15.66 -6.08
C THR A 266 -3.68 -15.87 -5.05
N LYS A 267 -3.43 -16.62 -3.98
CA LYS A 267 -4.36 -16.75 -2.85
C LYS A 267 -4.64 -15.39 -2.20
N LEU A 268 -3.61 -14.57 -1.99
CA LEU A 268 -3.77 -13.23 -1.42
C LEU A 268 -4.59 -12.34 -2.36
N SER A 269 -4.32 -12.39 -3.67
CA SER A 269 -5.07 -11.65 -4.68
C SER A 269 -6.55 -12.02 -4.69
N ALA A 270 -6.87 -13.32 -4.58
CA ALA A 270 -8.26 -13.79 -4.48
C ALA A 270 -8.93 -13.30 -3.18
N ALA A 271 -8.23 -13.36 -2.04
CA ALA A 271 -8.75 -12.85 -0.77
C ALA A 271 -9.01 -11.34 -0.83
N MET A 272 -8.06 -10.56 -1.38
CA MET A 272 -8.21 -9.12 -1.57
C MET A 272 -9.41 -8.76 -2.46
N ARG A 273 -9.68 -9.55 -3.52
CA ARG A 273 -10.86 -9.34 -4.38
C ARG A 273 -12.17 -9.60 -3.66
N ARG A 274 -12.24 -10.66 -2.86
CA ARG A 274 -13.41 -10.97 -2.02
C ARG A 274 -13.67 -9.89 -0.98
N ASP A 275 -12.62 -9.44 -0.30
CA ASP A 275 -12.69 -8.38 0.71
C ASP A 275 -13.12 -7.01 0.13
N LEU A 276 -13.02 -6.83 -1.19
CA LEU A 276 -13.48 -5.65 -1.94
C LEU A 276 -14.82 -5.88 -2.67
N GLY A 277 -15.46 -7.04 -2.49
CA GLY A 277 -16.76 -7.36 -3.11
C GLY A 277 -16.72 -7.66 -4.61
N PHE A 278 -15.55 -7.85 -5.22
CA PHE A 278 -15.45 -8.12 -6.67
C PHE A 278 -15.92 -9.53 -7.07
N ASP A 279 -15.84 -10.51 -6.17
CA ASP A 279 -16.21 -11.91 -6.45
C ASP A 279 -17.73 -12.18 -6.28
N GLU A 280 -18.46 -11.32 -5.55
CA GLU A 280 -19.91 -11.48 -5.34
C GLU A 280 -20.75 -11.03 -6.55
N GLN A 281 -20.20 -10.16 -7.41
CA GLN A 281 -20.89 -9.66 -8.60
C GLN A 281 -20.94 -10.66 -9.78
N GLN A 282 -20.13 -11.72 -9.78
CA GLN A 282 -20.14 -12.72 -10.87
C GLN A 282 -21.19 -13.82 -10.72
N GLN A 283 -21.77 -14.02 -9.53
CA GLN A 283 -22.83 -15.02 -9.33
C GLN A 283 -24.24 -14.51 -9.66
N GLY A 284 -24.41 -13.22 -9.98
CA GLY A 284 -25.72 -12.60 -10.27
C GLY A 284 -26.11 -12.48 -11.75
N SER A 285 -25.29 -12.93 -12.70
CA SER A 285 -25.51 -12.67 -14.14
C SER A 285 -25.18 -13.84 -15.08
N GLY A 286 -24.86 -15.03 -14.56
CA GLY A 286 -24.39 -16.17 -15.37
C GLY A 286 -25.19 -17.46 -15.22
N GLY A 287 -26.34 -17.43 -14.54
CA GLY A 287 -27.21 -18.60 -14.41
C GLY A 287 -28.22 -18.64 -15.55
N ASP A 288 -27.84 -19.21 -16.70
CA ASP A 288 -28.61 -20.28 -17.36
C ASP A 288 -28.13 -20.63 -18.79
N ASP A 289 -27.34 -19.81 -19.48
CA ASP A 289 -27.14 -20.04 -20.94
C ASP A 289 -25.84 -20.76 -21.36
N ALA A 290 -24.89 -21.06 -20.46
CA ALA A 290 -23.59 -21.62 -20.85
C ALA A 290 -23.41 -23.13 -20.63
N ALA A 291 -24.40 -23.84 -20.07
CA ALA A 291 -24.26 -25.26 -19.70
C ALA A 291 -24.76 -26.27 -20.74
N GLN A 292 -25.19 -25.85 -21.94
CA GLN A 292 -25.70 -26.78 -22.98
C GLN A 292 -24.79 -26.98 -24.20
N ALA A 293 -23.59 -26.39 -24.26
CA ALA A 293 -22.80 -26.40 -25.50
C ALA A 293 -21.74 -27.50 -25.64
N TYR A 294 -21.50 -28.36 -24.64
CA TYR A 294 -20.47 -29.41 -24.74
C TYR A 294 -20.96 -30.79 -24.34
N VAL A 295 -21.88 -31.33 -25.14
CA VAL A 295 -22.02 -32.78 -25.32
C VAL A 295 -22.19 -33.06 -26.81
N GLN A 296 -21.08 -33.24 -27.53
CA GLN A 296 -21.03 -34.20 -28.64
C GLN A 296 -19.65 -34.88 -28.65
N PRO A 297 -19.62 -36.23 -28.65
CA PRO A 297 -18.39 -36.99 -28.79
C PRO A 297 -18.03 -37.16 -30.28
N LEU A 298 -16.75 -36.99 -30.59
CA LEU A 298 -16.06 -37.67 -31.68
C LEU A 298 -14.74 -38.19 -31.14
#